data_AF-A0AAW2FNY8-F1
#
_entry.id   AF-A0AAW2FNY8-F1
#
_cell.length_a   1.000
_cell.length_b   1.000
_cell.length_c   1.000
_cell.angle_alpha   90.00
_cell.angle_beta   90.00
_cell.angle_gamma   90.00
#
_symmetry.space_group_name_H-M   'P 1'
#
loop_
_entity.id
_entity.type
_entity.pdbx_description
1 polymer ?
#
loop_
_entity_poly.entity_id
_entity_poly.type
_entity_poly.pdbx_seq_one_letter_code
_entity_poly.pdbx_strand_id
1 'polypeptide(L)'
;MKDDNVYCGTAYTVDPVSESIVILQSKTPTQYRLKIIFNHAVKNVEVTSEAKMPMPELFSSSPAKLPQVTITKRKNIIMQLLLDNQFPVKEENDVLFIEDVVFIKPPYYLENCICTNSIVFNKLQSILKHVDVE
;
A
#
# COMPACT_ATOMS: atom_id res chain seq x y z
N MET A 1 -12.66 26.09 23.75
CA MET A 1 -12.72 24.95 24.69
C MET A 1 -11.59 24.01 24.32
N LYS A 2 -10.65 23.75 25.24
CA LYS A 2 -9.72 22.63 25.07
C LYS A 2 -10.45 21.41 25.63
N ASP A 3 -10.66 20.39 24.81
CA ASP A 3 -11.20 19.13 25.29
C ASP A 3 -10.17 18.46 26.20
N ASP A 4 -10.61 17.99 27.37
CA ASP A 4 -9.79 17.20 28.32
C ASP A 4 -9.99 15.69 28.10
N ASN A 5 -10.10 15.30 26.82
CA ASN A 5 -10.28 13.92 26.44
C ASN A 5 -9.01 13.11 26.71
N VAL A 6 -9.16 11.98 27.40
CA VAL A 6 -8.10 11.00 27.63
C VAL A 6 -8.36 9.78 26.75
N TYR A 7 -7.32 9.32 26.04
CA TYR A 7 -7.39 8.15 25.19
C TYR A 7 -6.35 7.12 25.62
N CYS A 8 -6.82 5.92 25.98
CA CYS A 8 -5.96 4.80 26.35
C CYS A 8 -6.04 3.71 25.28
N GLY A 9 -4.90 3.11 24.95
CA GLY A 9 -4.79 2.02 23.98
C GLY A 9 -3.33 1.62 23.78
N THR A 10 -3.10 0.55 23.02
CA THR A 10 -1.75 0.12 22.67
C THR A 10 -1.22 1.02 21.57
N ALA A 11 -0.04 1.63 21.75
CA ALA A 11 0.62 2.39 20.69
C ALA A 11 0.94 1.45 19.52
N TYR A 12 0.39 1.74 18.34
CA TYR A 12 0.55 0.93 17.14
C TYR A 12 1.68 1.44 16.27
N THR A 13 1.67 2.74 15.97
CA THR A 13 2.73 3.43 15.23
C THR A 13 2.68 4.92 15.51
N VAL A 14 3.75 5.62 15.16
CA VAL A 14 3.84 7.08 15.15
C VAL A 14 4.23 7.50 13.74
N ASP A 15 3.45 8.38 13.12
CA ASP A 15 3.82 8.95 11.83
C ASP A 15 4.98 9.94 12.03
N PRO A 16 6.17 9.72 11.44
CA PRO A 16 7.30 10.61 11.62
C PRO A 16 7.12 11.99 10.97
N VAL A 17 6.16 12.16 10.06
CA VAL A 17 5.94 13.44 9.37
C VAL A 17 5.00 14.33 10.18
N SER A 18 3.83 13.81 10.55
CA SER A 18 2.84 14.58 11.32
C SER A 18 2.98 14.46 12.84
N GLU A 19 3.87 13.58 13.31
CA GLU A 19 4.03 13.19 14.72
C GLU A 19 2.71 12.66 15.33
N SER A 20 1.77 12.24 14.49
CA SER A 20 0.49 11.71 14.95
C SER A 20 0.66 10.33 15.57
N ILE A 21 -0.01 10.12 16.71
CA ILE A 21 0.04 8.86 17.44
C ILE A 21 -1.15 8.01 17.02
N VAL A 22 -0.86 6.79 16.57
CA VAL A 22 -1.90 5.80 16.23
C VAL A 22 -2.00 4.81 17.37
N ILE A 23 -3.16 4.79 18.04
CA ILE A 23 -3.45 3.82 19.10
C ILE A 23 -4.45 2.77 18.62
N LEU A 24 -4.23 1.55 19.11
CA LEU A 24 -5.12 0.41 18.94
C LEU A 24 -5.95 0.23 20.19
N GLN A 25 -7.27 0.35 20.06
CA GLN A 25 -8.23 0.09 21.13
C GLN A 25 -8.99 -1.19 20.80
N SER A 26 -8.99 -2.16 21.71
CA SER A 26 -9.78 -3.38 21.57
C SER A 26 -10.95 -3.36 22.55
N LYS A 27 -12.15 -3.65 22.06
CA LYS A 27 -13.31 -3.97 22.92
C LYS A 27 -13.42 -5.47 23.17
N THR A 28 -12.97 -6.27 22.20
CA THR A 28 -12.93 -7.74 22.24
C THR A 28 -11.68 -8.23 21.49
N PRO A 29 -11.18 -9.45 21.75
CA PRO A 29 -9.94 -9.98 21.13
C PRO A 29 -9.93 -9.99 19.60
N THR A 30 -11.11 -9.92 18.98
CA THR A 30 -11.29 -9.99 17.53
C THR A 30 -11.70 -8.65 16.91
N GLN A 31 -12.04 -7.64 17.71
CA GLN A 31 -12.48 -6.34 17.23
C GLN A 31 -11.54 -5.23 17.69
N TYR A 32 -10.83 -4.68 16.71
CA TYR A 32 -9.89 -3.60 16.89
C TYR A 32 -10.44 -2.29 16.33
N ARG A 33 -10.24 -1.21 17.06
CA ARG A 33 -10.52 0.16 16.63
C ARG A 33 -9.20 0.92 16.62
N LEU A 34 -8.80 1.36 15.43
CA LEU A 34 -7.70 2.31 15.29
C LEU A 34 -8.21 3.72 15.59
N LYS A 35 -7.42 4.47 16.34
CA LYS A 35 -7.64 5.89 16.56
C LYS A 35 -6.34 6.65 16.30
N ILE A 36 -6.45 7.66 15.45
CA ILE A 36 -5.36 8.58 15.14
C ILE A 36 -5.55 9.82 16.02
N ILE A 37 -4.52 10.19 16.74
CA ILE A 37 -4.47 11.38 17.58
C ILE A 37 -3.41 12.30 16.98
N PHE A 38 -3.85 13.41 16.39
CA PHE A 38 -2.96 14.39 15.80
C PHE A 38 -2.09 15.05 16.88
N ASN A 39 -0.80 15.25 16.58
CA ASN A 39 0.17 15.82 17.52
C ASN A 39 -0.30 17.14 18.16
N HIS A 40 -0.86 18.05 17.36
CA HIS A 40 -1.35 19.35 17.84
C HIS A 40 -2.49 19.25 18.88
N ALA A 41 -3.14 18.10 19.01
CA ALA A 41 -4.17 17.82 20.01
C ALA A 41 -3.64 17.08 21.25
N VAL A 42 -2.38 16.62 21.23
CA VAL A 42 -1.74 15.89 22.33
C VAL A 42 -1.14 16.90 23.32
N LYS A 43 -1.50 16.77 24.60
CA LYS A 43 -0.88 17.54 25.70
C LYS A 43 0.22 16.75 26.41
N ASN A 44 -0.01 15.46 26.63
CA ASN A 44 0.90 14.56 27.36
C ASN A 44 0.69 13.12 26.88
N VAL A 45 1.72 12.28 27.02
CA VAL A 45 1.69 10.86 26.71
C VAL A 45 2.38 10.11 27.85
N GLU A 46 1.69 9.10 28.40
CA GLU A 46 2.21 8.29 29.49
C GLU A 46 2.17 6.81 29.11
N VAL A 47 3.29 6.12 29.33
CA VAL A 47 3.41 4.68 29.09
C VAL A 47 3.00 3.93 30.35
N THR A 48 1.86 3.25 30.30
CA THR A 48 1.31 2.54 31.47
C THR A 48 1.84 1.12 31.62
N SER A 49 2.09 0.44 30.51
CA SER A 49 2.52 -0.96 30.49
C SER A 49 3.01 -1.37 29.09
N GLU A 50 3.91 -2.34 29.02
CA GLU A 50 4.24 -3.00 27.76
C GLU A 50 3.09 -3.88 27.25
N ALA A 51 2.95 -3.94 25.93
CA ALA A 51 1.92 -4.76 25.29
C ALA A 51 2.26 -6.25 25.43
N LYS A 52 1.38 -7.01 26.08
CA LYS A 52 1.53 -8.47 26.29
C LYS A 52 0.90 -9.32 25.18
N MET A 53 0.12 -8.72 24.29
CA MET A 53 -0.62 -9.42 23.24
C MET A 53 0.08 -9.24 21.88
N PRO A 54 0.09 -10.29 21.03
CA PRO A 54 0.53 -10.14 19.65
C PRO A 54 -0.37 -9.10 18.96
N MET A 55 0.24 -8.04 18.44
CA MET A 55 -0.49 -7.01 17.72
C MET A 55 -0.89 -7.54 16.34
N PRO A 56 -2.14 -7.31 15.89
CA PRO A 56 -2.53 -7.65 14.53
C PRO A 56 -1.70 -6.81 13.55
N GLU A 57 -1.22 -7.42 12.47
CA GLU A 57 -0.63 -6.64 11.37
C GLU A 57 -1.74 -5.97 10.56
N LEU A 58 -2.05 -4.72 10.88
CA LEU A 58 -3.06 -3.91 10.17
C LEU A 58 -2.48 -3.16 8.96
N PHE A 59 -1.15 -3.00 8.94
CA PHE A 59 -0.42 -2.30 7.90
C PHE A 59 0.70 -3.20 7.37
N SER A 60 0.35 -4.42 6.95
CA SER A 60 1.31 -5.29 6.26
C SER A 60 1.64 -4.69 4.90
N SER A 61 2.92 -4.38 4.69
CA SER A 61 3.46 -4.05 3.35
C SER A 61 3.54 -5.28 2.44
N SER A 62 3.28 -6.48 2.97
CA SER A 62 3.25 -7.68 2.16
C SER A 62 2.15 -7.51 1.12
N PRO A 63 2.47 -7.53 -0.19
CA PRO A 63 1.43 -7.78 -1.17
C PRO A 63 0.72 -9.05 -0.72
N ALA A 64 -0.62 -9.05 -0.73
CA ALA A 64 -1.39 -10.26 -0.51
C ALA A 64 -0.69 -11.38 -1.28
N LYS A 65 -0.39 -12.52 -0.63
CA LYS A 65 0.30 -13.65 -1.25
C LYS A 65 -0.58 -14.20 -2.36
N LEU A 66 -0.58 -13.54 -3.50
CA LEU A 66 -1.32 -13.93 -4.67
C LEU A 66 -0.69 -15.23 -5.17
N PRO A 67 -1.49 -16.21 -5.58
CA PRO A 67 -0.97 -17.40 -6.21
C PRO A 67 -0.06 -17.01 -7.37
N GLN A 68 1.11 -17.64 -7.47
CA GLN A 68 2.06 -17.38 -8.56
C GLN A 68 1.39 -17.54 -9.94
N VAL A 69 0.45 -18.48 -10.06
CA VAL A 69 -0.36 -18.69 -11.27
C VAL A 69 -1.12 -17.41 -11.67
N THR A 70 -1.71 -16.71 -10.70
CA THR A 70 -2.45 -15.45 -10.94
C THR A 70 -1.51 -14.33 -11.36
N ILE A 71 -0.34 -14.23 -10.72
CA ILE A 71 0.69 -13.23 -11.04
C ILE A 71 1.18 -13.45 -12.48
N THR A 72 1.52 -14.68 -12.85
CA THR A 72 1.98 -15.02 -14.20
C THR A 72 0.90 -14.80 -15.25
N LYS A 73 -0.35 -15.17 -14.97
CA LYS A 73 -1.48 -14.91 -15.86
C LYS A 73 -1.62 -13.41 -16.13
N ARG A 74 -1.57 -12.58 -15.08
CA ARG A 74 -1.64 -11.12 -15.22
C ARG A 74 -0.46 -10.54 -15.98
N LYS A 75 0.76 -10.99 -15.68
CA LYS A 75 1.98 -10.60 -16.41
C LYS A 75 1.80 -10.79 -17.91
N ASN A 76 1.35 -11.98 -18.33
CA ASN A 76 1.18 -12.32 -19.73
C ASN A 76 0.09 -11.46 -20.41
N ILE A 77 -1.03 -11.20 -19.73
CA ILE A 77 -2.10 -10.33 -20.25
C ILE A 77 -1.57 -8.91 -20.48
N ILE A 78 -0.87 -8.35 -19.49
CA ILE A 78 -0.32 -6.99 -19.57
C ILE A 78 0.74 -6.89 -20.66
N MET A 79 1.65 -7.87 -20.72
CA MET A 79 2.67 -7.92 -21.76
C MET A 79 2.04 -7.95 -23.15
N GLN A 80 1.03 -8.79 -23.36
CA GLN A 80 0.33 -8.88 -24.65
C GLN A 80 -0.34 -7.56 -25.02
N LEU A 81 -1.06 -6.93 -24.08
CA LEU A 81 -1.75 -5.67 -24.34
C LEU A 81 -0.80 -4.53 -24.70
N LEU A 82 0.35 -4.47 -24.04
CA LEU A 82 1.37 -3.48 -24.35
C LEU A 82 1.96 -3.71 -25.75
N LEU A 83 2.23 -4.96 -26.13
CA LEU A 83 2.68 -5.32 -27.48
C LEU A 83 1.63 -4.99 -28.55
N ASP A 84 0.36 -5.30 -28.28
CA ASP A 84 -0.77 -4.99 -29.19
C ASP A 84 -0.93 -3.47 -29.38
N ASN A 85 -0.56 -2.67 -28.37
CA ASN A 85 -0.53 -1.21 -28.43
C ASN A 85 0.81 -0.63 -28.92
N GLN A 86 1.66 -1.47 -29.54
CA GLN A 86 2.95 -1.11 -30.15
C GLN A 86 3.97 -0.53 -29.15
N PHE A 87 3.90 -0.92 -27.88
CA PHE A 87 4.97 -0.62 -26.93
C PHE A 87 6.10 -1.64 -27.03
N PRO A 88 7.37 -1.19 -27.10
CA PRO A 88 8.52 -2.08 -27.09
C PRO A 88 8.77 -2.61 -25.67
N VAL A 89 8.09 -3.70 -25.31
CA VAL A 89 8.21 -4.33 -23.99
C VAL A 89 9.38 -5.31 -23.94
N LYS A 90 10.16 -5.26 -22.87
CA LYS A 90 11.15 -6.29 -22.51
C LYS A 90 10.86 -6.83 -21.12
N GLU A 91 11.20 -8.09 -20.88
CA GLU A 91 11.12 -8.69 -19.56
C GLU A 91 12.54 -8.98 -19.04
N GLU A 92 12.85 -8.51 -17.82
CA GLU A 92 14.10 -8.83 -17.14
C GLU A 92 13.84 -8.97 -15.62
N ASN A 93 14.29 -10.06 -14.99
CA ASN A 93 14.12 -10.31 -13.55
C ASN A 93 12.67 -10.13 -13.04
N ASP A 94 11.66 -10.66 -13.77
CA ASP A 94 10.23 -10.48 -13.48
C ASP A 94 9.77 -9.01 -13.43
N VAL A 95 10.41 -8.12 -14.18
CA VAL A 95 9.97 -6.74 -14.38
C VAL A 95 9.73 -6.52 -15.87
N LEU A 96 8.61 -5.88 -16.21
CA LEU A 96 8.34 -5.44 -17.57
C LEU A 96 8.87 -4.01 -17.77
N PHE A 97 9.67 -3.84 -18.80
CA PHE A 97 10.32 -2.59 -19.17
C PHE A 97 9.77 -2.07 -20.48
N ILE A 98 9.52 -0.77 -20.57
CA ILE A 98 9.31 -0.06 -21.83
C ILE A 98 10.42 0.97 -21.93
N GLU A 99 11.44 0.62 -22.72
CA GLU A 99 12.69 1.37 -22.77
C GLU A 99 13.22 1.67 -21.35
N ASP A 100 13.65 2.90 -21.08
CA ASP A 100 14.10 3.34 -19.76
C ASP A 100 13.06 4.20 -19.03
N VAL A 101 11.81 4.18 -19.51
CA VAL A 101 10.76 5.13 -19.10
C VAL A 101 9.75 4.49 -18.16
N VAL A 102 9.43 3.21 -18.35
CA VAL A 102 8.40 2.49 -17.57
C VAL A 102 8.96 1.19 -17.01
N PHE A 103 8.66 0.95 -15.73
CA PHE A 103 8.98 -0.27 -15.01
C PHE A 103 7.72 -0.78 -14.32
N ILE A 104 7.25 -1.98 -14.68
CA ILE A 104 6.08 -2.60 -14.05
C ILE A 104 6.55 -3.82 -13.25
N LYS A 105 6.42 -3.74 -11.93
CA LYS A 105 6.83 -4.81 -11.01
C LYS A 105 5.66 -5.72 -10.65
N PRO A 106 5.91 -6.96 -10.20
CA PRO A 106 4.88 -7.81 -9.63
C PRO A 106 4.21 -7.11 -8.45
N PRO A 107 2.90 -7.33 -8.21
CA PRO A 107 1.99 -8.21 -8.95
C PRO A 107 1.36 -7.59 -10.22
N TYR A 108 2.03 -6.62 -10.85
CA TYR A 108 1.67 -5.99 -12.13
C TYR A 108 0.34 -5.23 -12.10
N TYR A 109 0.03 -4.54 -11.01
CA TYR A 109 -1.04 -3.54 -11.02
C TYR A 109 -0.53 -2.17 -11.47
N LEU A 110 -1.47 -1.26 -11.72
CA LEU A 110 -1.18 0.13 -12.05
C LEU A 110 -0.38 0.84 -10.94
N GLU A 111 -0.62 0.49 -9.68
CA GLU A 111 0.11 1.05 -8.53
C GLU A 111 1.55 0.51 -8.44
N ASN A 112 1.85 -0.57 -9.15
CA ASN A 112 3.19 -1.15 -9.23
C ASN A 112 3.99 -0.67 -10.46
N CYS A 113 3.44 0.29 -11.21
CA CYS A 113 4.09 0.92 -12.34
C CYS A 113 4.87 2.17 -11.90
N ILE A 114 6.15 2.21 -12.22
CA ILE A 114 7.02 3.36 -12.03
C ILE A 114 7.28 3.95 -13.41
N CYS A 115 6.96 5.22 -13.59
CA CYS A 115 7.17 5.91 -14.87
C CYS A 115 7.76 7.30 -14.65
N THR A 116 8.80 7.63 -15.40
CA THR A 116 9.47 8.93 -15.35
C THR A 116 8.84 9.97 -16.29
N ASN A 117 7.92 9.55 -17.16
CA ASN A 117 7.23 10.39 -18.13
C ASN A 117 5.70 10.33 -17.95
N SER A 118 5.10 11.42 -17.50
CA SER A 118 3.66 11.49 -17.23
C SER A 118 2.78 11.30 -18.47
N ILE A 119 3.25 11.68 -19.67
CA ILE A 119 2.52 11.48 -20.93
C ILE A 119 2.43 9.98 -21.24
N VAL A 120 3.55 9.27 -21.13
CA VAL A 120 3.62 7.81 -21.32
C VAL A 120 2.77 7.10 -20.26
N PHE A 121 2.87 7.54 -19.00
CA PHE A 121 2.07 6.99 -17.90
C PHE A 121 0.56 7.13 -18.15
N ASN A 122 0.09 8.29 -18.61
CA ASN A 122 -1.33 8.50 -18.92
C ASN A 122 -1.82 7.57 -20.03
N LYS A 123 -1.01 7.36 -21.08
CA LYS A 123 -1.34 6.42 -22.16
C LYS A 123 -1.40 4.99 -21.64
N LEU A 124 -0.43 4.60 -20.82
CA LEU A 124 -0.37 3.28 -20.20
C LEU A 124 -1.55 3.04 -19.24
N GLN A 125 -1.93 4.05 -18.45
CA GLN A 125 -3.15 4.01 -17.64
C GLN A 125 -4.40 3.80 -18.48
N SER A 126 -4.52 4.47 -19.62
CA SER A 126 -5.66 4.27 -20.52
C SER A 126 -5.76 2.84 -21.02
N ILE A 127 -4.62 2.19 -21.29
CA ILE A 127 -4.58 0.81 -21.79
C ILE A 127 -4.90 -0.18 -20.67
N LEU A 128 -4.28 0.00 -19.50
CA LEU A 128 -4.42 -0.91 -18.37
C LEU A 128 -5.76 -0.80 -17.64
N LYS A 129 -6.45 0.35 -17.71
CA LYS A 129 -7.81 0.51 -17.14
C LYS A 129 -8.87 -0.37 -17.80
N HIS A 130 -8.63 -0.87 -19.01
CA HIS A 130 -9.54 -1.78 -19.70
C HIS A 130 -9.33 -3.25 -19.29
N VAL A 131 -8.43 -3.51 -18.36
CA VAL A 131 -8.05 -4.85 -17.93
C VAL A 131 -8.62 -5.10 -16.54
N ASP A 132 -9.91 -5.46 -16.48
CA ASP A 132 -10.45 -6.11 -15.29
C ASP A 132 -9.86 -7.53 -15.20
N VAL A 133 -8.71 -7.66 -14.56
CA VAL A 133 -8.17 -8.96 -14.15
C VAL A 133 -8.69 -9.28 -12.75
N GLU A 134 -9.95 -9.71 -12.68
CA GLU A 134 -10.46 -10.53 -11.56
C GLU A 134 -9.84 -11.93 -11.57
#